data_AF-A0A0W8EAE0-F1
#
_entry.id   AF-A0A0W8EAE0-F1
#
_cell.length_a   1.000
_cell.length_b   1.000
_cell.length_c   1.000
_cell.angle_alpha   90.00
_cell.angle_beta   90.00
_cell.angle_gamma   90.00
#
_symmetry.space_group_name_H-M   'P 1'
#
loop_
_entity.id
_entity.type
_entity.pdbx_description
1 polymer ?
#
loop_
_entity_poly.entity_id
_entity_poly.type
_entity_poly.pdbx_seq_one_letter_code
_entity_poly.pdbx_strand_id
1 'polypeptide(L)'
;MQAEGVGVVILEERTPLKKAVLLKAAIQDYEDQIAVIRKEIEREYEARTEGIREVLETTRAQYRRIITSCVDQGIFQEGRYSIEDKSRKVRTVNTERFRQAFPELFDQLAQVPVTKAEALVGKYQLVPLCDVSTSPPVWELVIRKGSV
;
A
#
# COMPACT_ATOMS: atom_id res chain seq x y z
N MET A 1 4.12 49.62 -25.68
CA MET A 1 5.08 50.17 -24.69
C MET A 1 4.27 50.49 -23.45
N GLN A 2 4.40 49.67 -22.40
CA GLN A 2 5.25 49.93 -21.23
C GLN A 2 4.62 51.02 -20.35
N ALA A 3 4.42 50.87 -19.04
CA ALA A 3 4.41 49.76 -18.10
C ALA A 3 3.69 50.38 -16.89
N GLU A 4 2.50 49.92 -16.53
CA GLU A 4 1.81 50.50 -15.36
C GLU A 4 2.55 50.06 -14.10
N GLY A 5 3.20 51.04 -13.50
CA GLY A 5 4.09 50.88 -12.36
C GLY A 5 3.36 50.27 -11.18
N VAL A 6 3.89 49.15 -10.72
CA VAL A 6 3.63 48.57 -9.41
C VAL A 6 3.74 49.69 -8.37
N GLY A 7 2.61 50.01 -7.73
CA GLY A 7 2.52 51.01 -6.68
C GLY A 7 3.46 50.65 -5.54
N VAL A 8 4.65 51.25 -5.55
CA VAL A 8 5.57 51.24 -4.43
C VAL A 8 4.85 51.97 -3.29
N VAL A 9 4.41 51.23 -2.27
CA VAL A 9 3.92 51.83 -1.04
C VAL A 9 5.11 52.50 -0.37
N ILE A 10 5.22 53.81 -0.54
CA ILE A 10 6.21 54.65 0.11
C ILE A 10 6.00 54.52 1.63
N LEU A 11 6.93 53.85 2.30
CA LEU A 11 6.94 53.67 3.77
C LEU A 11 7.54 54.91 4.46
N GLU A 12 6.92 56.07 4.31
CA GLU A 12 7.32 57.26 5.06
C GLU A 12 6.90 57.16 6.54
N GLU A 13 7.89 57.36 7.42
CA GLU A 13 7.84 57.58 8.87
C GLU A 13 6.83 56.79 9.72
N ARG A 14 6.84 55.46 9.59
CA ARG A 14 6.14 54.58 10.55
C ARG A 14 7.11 54.01 11.57
N THR A 15 6.77 54.10 12.85
CA THR A 15 7.51 53.43 13.93
C THR A 15 7.62 51.92 13.63
N PRO A 16 8.70 51.25 14.08
CA PRO A 16 8.89 49.82 13.84
C PRO A 16 7.66 48.97 14.21
N LEU A 17 6.96 49.34 15.29
CA LEU A 17 5.71 48.68 15.72
C LEU A 17 4.60 48.80 14.67
N LYS A 18 4.38 49.98 14.09
CA LYS A 18 3.36 50.16 13.04
C LYS A 18 3.69 49.34 11.78
N LYS A 19 4.97 49.20 11.42
CA LYS A 19 5.40 48.34 10.32
C LYS A 19 5.13 46.86 10.60
N ALA A 20 5.46 46.40 11.82
CA ALA A 20 5.23 45.01 12.23
C ALA A 20 3.74 44.63 12.21
N VAL A 21 2.84 45.53 12.65
CA VAL A 21 1.39 45.28 12.62
C VAL A 21 0.86 45.09 11.20
N LEU A 22 1.32 45.91 10.25
CA LEU A 22 0.90 45.80 8.85
C LEU A 22 1.43 44.52 8.20
N LEU A 23 2.69 44.18 8.46
CA LEU A 23 3.28 42.94 7.98
C LEU A 23 2.54 41.72 8.55
N LYS A 24 2.15 41.76 9.83
CA LYS A 24 1.35 40.68 10.43
C LYS A 24 0.00 40.53 9.75
N ALA A 25 -0.69 41.63 9.45
CA ALA A 25 -1.94 41.59 8.70
C ALA A 25 -1.74 41.00 7.28
N ALA A 26 -0.71 41.45 6.57
CA ALA A 26 -0.38 40.92 5.24
C ALA A 26 -0.02 39.42 5.28
N ILE A 27 0.70 38.96 6.31
CA ILE A 27 0.97 37.53 6.52
C ILE A 27 -0.33 36.75 6.64
N GLN A 28 -1.26 37.22 7.48
CA GLN A 28 -2.56 36.57 7.64
C GLN A 28 -3.33 36.52 6.32
N ASP A 29 -3.35 37.62 5.57
CA ASP A 29 -4.02 37.66 4.26
C ASP A 29 -3.40 36.65 3.27
N TYR A 30 -2.08 36.47 3.27
CA TYR A 30 -1.42 35.46 2.45
C TYR A 30 -1.69 34.04 2.92
N GLU A 31 -1.72 33.78 4.24
CA GLU A 31 -2.07 32.48 4.80
C GLU A 31 -3.50 32.08 4.41
N ASP A 32 -4.44 33.01 4.45
CA ASP A 32 -5.83 32.81 4.06
C ASP A 32 -5.94 32.51 2.56
N GLN A 33 -5.20 33.24 1.71
CA GLN A 33 -5.11 32.96 0.27
C GLN A 33 -4.55 31.55 -0.01
N ILE A 34 -3.48 31.15 0.68
CA ILE A 34 -2.89 29.82 0.56
C ILE A 34 -3.92 28.75 0.95
N ALA A 35 -4.69 28.96 2.02
CA ALA A 35 -5.70 28.02 2.47
C ALA A 35 -6.81 27.82 1.42
N VAL A 36 -7.26 28.90 0.76
CA VAL A 36 -8.25 28.83 -0.33
C VAL A 36 -7.70 28.03 -1.50
N ILE A 37 -6.50 28.36 -1.99
CA ILE A 37 -5.87 27.67 -3.14
C ILE A 37 -5.68 26.18 -2.84
N ARG A 38 -5.22 25.82 -1.63
CA ARG A 38 -5.06 24.41 -1.24
C ARG A 38 -6.38 23.64 -1.29
N LYS A 39 -7.47 24.26 -0.85
CA LYS A 39 -8.80 23.66 -0.87
C LYS A 39 -9.34 23.47 -2.29
N GLU A 40 -9.05 24.41 -3.19
CA GLU A 40 -9.40 24.28 -4.61
C GLU A 40 -8.62 23.15 -5.28
N ILE A 41 -7.30 23.09 -5.05
CA ILE A 41 -6.44 21.99 -5.49
C ILE A 41 -7.01 20.66 -5.00
N GLU A 42 -7.28 20.50 -3.71
CA GLU A 42 -7.82 19.26 -3.16
C GLU A 42 -9.12 18.82 -3.84
N ARG A 43 -10.05 19.77 -4.09
CA ARG A 43 -11.30 19.50 -4.80
C ARG A 43 -11.09 19.05 -6.24
N GLU A 44 -10.20 19.72 -6.97
CA GLU A 44 -9.87 19.36 -8.35
C GLU A 44 -9.18 17.99 -8.45
N TYR A 45 -8.24 17.72 -7.53
CA TYR A 45 -7.58 16.41 -7.45
C TYR A 45 -8.60 15.32 -7.13
N GLU A 46 -9.48 15.52 -6.15
CA GLU A 46 -10.49 14.52 -5.79
C GLU A 46 -11.44 14.26 -6.97
N ALA A 47 -11.97 15.31 -7.60
CA ALA A 47 -12.84 15.19 -8.77
C ALA A 47 -12.17 14.45 -9.94
N ARG A 48 -10.88 14.73 -10.19
CA ARG A 48 -10.11 14.04 -11.23
C ARG A 48 -9.87 12.58 -10.88
N THR A 49 -9.58 12.28 -9.61
CA THR A 49 -9.31 10.90 -9.18
C THR A 49 -10.57 10.04 -9.12
N GLU A 50 -11.73 10.63 -8.84
CA GLU A 50 -12.98 9.86 -8.68
C GLU A 50 -13.35 9.10 -9.97
N GLY A 51 -13.38 9.78 -11.12
CA GLY A 51 -13.65 9.11 -12.40
C GLY A 51 -12.61 8.04 -12.76
N ILE A 52 -11.34 8.25 -12.40
CA ILE A 52 -10.27 7.26 -12.61
C ILE A 52 -10.48 6.05 -11.68
N ARG A 53 -10.88 6.26 -10.42
CA ARG A 53 -11.18 5.20 -9.46
C ARG A 53 -12.36 4.34 -9.94
N GLU A 54 -13.42 4.97 -10.45
CA GLU A 54 -14.57 4.25 -11.00
C GLU A 54 -14.19 3.36 -12.19
N VAL A 55 -13.42 3.90 -13.14
CA VAL A 55 -12.91 3.13 -14.29
C VAL A 55 -12.01 2.00 -13.81
N LEU A 56 -11.10 2.27 -12.87
CA LEU A 56 -10.19 1.28 -12.30
C LEU A 56 -10.95 0.12 -11.65
N GLU A 57 -11.96 0.40 -10.81
CA GLU A 57 -12.74 -0.63 -10.14
C GLU A 57 -13.59 -1.44 -11.13
N THR A 58 -14.18 -0.78 -12.13
CA THR A 58 -14.92 -1.46 -13.20
C THR A 58 -14.00 -2.39 -14.00
N THR A 59 -12.81 -1.91 -14.40
CA THR A 59 -11.82 -2.73 -15.11
C THR A 59 -11.31 -3.88 -14.23
N ARG A 60 -11.07 -3.66 -12.93
CA ARG A 60 -10.70 -4.72 -11.98
C ARG A 60 -11.80 -5.77 -11.82
N ALA A 61 -13.06 -5.35 -11.79
CA ALA A 61 -14.20 -6.27 -11.73
C ALA A 61 -14.31 -7.12 -13.00
N GLN A 62 -14.16 -6.51 -14.17
CA GLN A 62 -14.12 -7.22 -15.46
C GLN A 62 -12.96 -8.22 -15.52
N TYR A 63 -11.74 -7.78 -15.15
CA TYR A 63 -10.57 -8.65 -15.08
C TYR A 63 -10.81 -9.87 -14.18
N ARG A 64 -11.29 -9.65 -12.95
CA ARG A 64 -11.60 -10.74 -12.01
C ARG A 64 -12.62 -11.72 -12.59
N ARG A 65 -13.69 -11.20 -13.21
CA ARG A 65 -14.72 -12.03 -13.84
C ARG A 65 -14.16 -12.93 -14.95
N ILE A 66 -13.27 -12.39 -15.79
CA ILE A 66 -12.62 -13.15 -16.86
C ILE A 66 -11.72 -14.24 -16.26
N ILE A 67 -10.88 -13.89 -15.28
CA ILE A 67 -9.99 -14.86 -14.62
C ILE A 67 -10.78 -15.98 -13.95
N THR A 68 -11.84 -15.66 -13.20
CA THR A 68 -12.73 -16.67 -12.61
C THR A 68 -13.33 -17.58 -13.66
N SER A 69 -13.84 -17.02 -14.77
CA SER A 69 -14.37 -17.81 -15.87
C SER A 69 -13.34 -18.75 -16.49
N CYS A 70 -12.08 -18.31 -16.67
CA CYS A 70 -11.01 -19.17 -17.16
C CYS A 70 -10.74 -20.33 -16.19
N VAL A 71 -10.67 -20.04 -14.89
CA VAL A 71 -10.47 -21.06 -13.84
C VAL A 71 -11.61 -22.07 -13.81
N ASP A 72 -12.86 -21.60 -13.87
CA ASP A 72 -14.05 -22.47 -13.88
C ASP A 72 -14.08 -23.39 -15.11
N GLN A 73 -13.50 -22.94 -16.23
CA GLN A 73 -13.35 -23.73 -17.46
C GLN A 73 -12.06 -24.58 -17.49
N GLY A 74 -11.20 -24.48 -16.47
CA GLY A 74 -9.93 -25.19 -16.41
C GLY A 74 -8.84 -24.64 -17.35
N ILE A 75 -8.98 -23.39 -17.83
CA ILE A 75 -8.02 -22.73 -18.71
C ILE A 75 -6.97 -22.01 -17.86
N PHE A 76 -5.79 -22.63 -17.72
CA PHE A 76 -4.70 -22.07 -16.91
C PHE A 76 -3.50 -21.56 -17.72
N GLN A 77 -3.43 -21.82 -19.03
CA GLN A 77 -2.33 -21.38 -19.87
C GLN A 77 -2.76 -21.20 -21.32
N GLU A 78 -2.35 -20.08 -21.93
CA GLU A 78 -2.53 -19.80 -23.36
C GLU A 78 -1.32 -19.02 -23.88
N GLY A 79 -0.53 -19.64 -24.77
CA GLY A 79 0.71 -19.05 -25.28
C GLY A 79 1.65 -18.63 -24.14
N ARG A 80 1.99 -17.34 -24.08
CA ARG A 80 2.85 -16.74 -23.03
C ARG A 80 2.12 -16.37 -21.74
N TYR A 81 0.82 -16.58 -21.67
CA TYR A 81 -0.02 -16.20 -20.52
C TYR A 81 -0.34 -17.42 -19.68
N SER A 82 -0.28 -17.29 -18.35
CA SER A 82 -0.69 -18.33 -17.41
C SER A 82 -1.46 -17.75 -16.22
N ILE A 83 -2.44 -18.48 -15.71
CA ILE A 83 -3.14 -18.14 -14.47
C ILE A 83 -2.51 -18.95 -13.34
N GLU A 84 -2.07 -18.27 -12.28
CA GLU A 84 -1.43 -18.89 -11.12
C GLU A 84 -2.24 -18.65 -9.85
N ASP A 85 -2.31 -19.66 -8.97
CA ASP A 85 -2.81 -19.48 -7.61
C ASP A 85 -1.72 -18.87 -6.74
N LYS A 86 -1.97 -17.65 -6.28
CA LYS A 86 -1.13 -16.89 -5.34
C LYS A 86 -1.64 -17.00 -3.90
N SER A 87 -2.45 -18.02 -3.59
CA SER A 87 -2.85 -18.30 -2.22
C SER A 87 -1.64 -18.40 -1.29
N ARG A 88 -1.72 -17.70 -0.17
CA ARG A 88 -0.68 -17.70 0.84
C ARG A 88 -0.86 -18.91 1.73
N LYS A 89 0.20 -19.70 1.87
CA LYS A 89 0.29 -20.77 2.88
C LYS A 89 1.02 -20.24 4.10
N VAL A 90 0.39 -20.33 5.26
CA VAL A 90 0.98 -19.96 6.55
C VAL A 90 1.07 -21.22 7.40
N ARG A 91 2.28 -21.49 7.89
CA ARG A 91 2.54 -22.57 8.85
C ARG A 91 2.62 -21.97 10.24
N THR A 92 1.81 -22.50 11.13
CA THR A 92 1.81 -22.13 12.55
C THR A 92 2.20 -23.35 13.35
N VAL A 93 3.19 -23.24 14.22
CA VAL A 93 3.59 -24.35 15.09
C VAL A 93 2.43 -24.69 16.01
N ASN A 94 2.02 -25.96 16.01
CA ASN A 94 1.08 -26.48 16.99
C ASN A 94 1.84 -26.69 18.30
N THR A 95 1.60 -25.81 19.27
CA THR A 95 2.36 -25.75 20.51
C THR A 95 2.29 -27.04 21.32
N GLU A 96 1.15 -27.74 21.32
CA GLU A 96 1.02 -29.01 22.05
C GLU A 96 1.83 -30.13 21.41
N ARG A 97 1.70 -30.33 20.09
CA ARG A 97 2.50 -31.34 19.37
C ARG A 97 3.99 -31.04 19.48
N PHE A 98 4.35 -29.77 19.43
CA PHE A 98 5.73 -29.34 19.60
C PHE A 98 6.27 -29.64 21.00
N ARG A 99 5.48 -29.40 22.05
CA ARG A 99 5.83 -29.74 23.43
C ARG A 99 6.01 -31.24 23.65
N GLN A 100 5.17 -32.05 23.04
CA GLN A 100 5.28 -33.52 23.13
C GLN A 100 6.53 -34.04 22.42
N ALA A 101 6.89 -33.46 21.28
CA ALA A 101 8.07 -33.87 20.51
C ALA A 101 9.39 -33.35 21.11
N PHE A 102 9.39 -32.16 21.70
CA PHE A 102 10.58 -31.51 22.24
C PHE A 102 10.38 -30.97 23.66
N PRO A 103 10.08 -31.82 24.65
CA PRO A 103 9.75 -31.38 26.01
C PRO A 103 10.89 -30.61 26.68
N GLU A 104 12.14 -31.06 26.49
CA GLU A 104 13.32 -30.45 27.12
C GLU A 104 13.78 -29.14 26.46
N LEU A 105 13.43 -28.95 25.18
CA LEU A 105 13.79 -27.75 24.41
C LEU A 105 12.62 -26.77 24.28
N PHE A 106 11.45 -27.11 24.82
CA PHE A 106 10.23 -26.34 24.64
C PHE A 106 10.36 -24.91 25.14
N ASP A 107 10.87 -24.70 26.35
CA ASP A 107 10.99 -23.36 26.94
C ASP A 107 12.00 -22.48 26.19
N GLN A 108 13.02 -23.08 25.58
CA GLN A 108 14.02 -22.38 24.77
C GLN A 108 13.48 -22.03 23.39
N LEU A 109 12.73 -22.96 22.77
CA LEU A 109 12.27 -22.83 21.39
C LEU A 109 10.95 -22.06 21.27
N ALA A 110 10.10 -22.07 22.30
CA ALA A 110 8.84 -21.33 22.33
C ALA A 110 9.03 -19.80 22.31
N GLN A 111 10.21 -19.30 22.68
CA GLN A 111 10.52 -17.87 22.73
C GLN A 111 11.15 -17.32 21.45
N VAL A 112 11.49 -18.17 20.48
CA VAL A 112 12.18 -17.75 19.26
C VAL A 112 11.26 -17.86 18.04
N PRO A 113 11.41 -16.97 17.03
CA PRO A 113 10.68 -17.09 15.77
C PRO A 113 10.86 -18.46 15.12
N VAL A 114 9.82 -18.95 14.43
CA VAL A 114 9.79 -20.29 13.81
C VAL A 114 11.01 -20.57 12.92
N THR A 115 11.52 -19.56 12.19
CA THR A 115 12.73 -19.69 11.37
C THR A 115 14.00 -19.99 12.18
N LYS A 116 14.11 -19.52 13.41
CA LYS A 116 15.21 -19.85 14.33
C LYS A 116 15.03 -21.24 14.94
N ALA A 117 13.79 -21.63 15.24
CA ALA A 117 13.49 -22.98 15.70
C ALA A 117 13.79 -24.03 14.60
N GLU A 118 13.47 -23.72 13.34
CA GLU A 118 13.83 -24.55 12.16
C GLU A 118 15.34 -24.74 12.01
N ALA A 119 16.14 -23.74 12.38
CA ALA A 119 17.60 -23.83 12.35
C ALA A 119 18.17 -24.71 13.47
N LEU A 120 17.50 -24.78 14.62
CA LEU A 120 17.95 -25.55 15.79
C LEU A 120 17.55 -27.03 15.73
N VAL A 121 16.35 -27.32 15.21
CA VAL A 121 15.76 -28.68 15.22
C VAL A 121 15.74 -29.31 13.82
N GLY A 122 15.91 -28.51 12.78
CA GLY A 122 15.84 -28.93 11.39
C GLY A 122 14.43 -28.80 10.82
N LYS A 123 14.35 -28.14 9.66
CA LYS A 123 13.10 -27.83 8.94
C LYS A 123 12.14 -29.02 8.79
N TYR A 124 12.66 -30.21 8.49
CA TYR A 124 11.82 -31.40 8.26
C TYR A 124 11.17 -31.96 9.52
N GLN A 125 11.76 -31.73 10.70
CA GLN A 125 11.19 -32.18 11.97
C GLN A 125 10.04 -31.29 12.45
N LEU A 126 10.06 -30.00 12.07
CA LEU A 126 9.03 -29.02 12.44
C LEU A 126 7.79 -29.05 11.53
N VAL A 127 7.92 -29.50 10.27
CA VAL A 127 6.80 -29.62 9.33
C VAL A 127 5.60 -30.41 9.89
N PRO A 128 5.75 -31.63 10.43
CA PRO A 128 4.61 -32.40 10.95
C PRO A 128 4.00 -31.81 12.24
N LEU A 129 4.70 -30.85 12.87
CA LEU A 129 4.28 -30.18 14.10
C LEU A 129 3.60 -28.84 13.80
N CYS A 130 3.50 -28.43 12.54
CA CYS A 130 2.82 -27.20 12.14
C CYS A 130 1.40 -27.49 11.63
N ASP A 131 0.46 -26.65 12.04
CA ASP A 131 -0.82 -26.52 11.34
C ASP A 131 -0.63 -25.62 10.11
N VAL A 132 -1.22 -26.01 8.99
CA VAL A 132 -1.13 -25.27 7.73
C VAL A 132 -2.48 -24.63 7.45
N SER A 133 -2.51 -23.30 7.44
CA SER A 133 -3.64 -22.55 6.93
C SER A 133 -3.32 -22.04 5.53
N THR A 134 -4.29 -22.14 4.62
CA THR A 134 -4.18 -21.57 3.26
C THR A 134 -5.22 -20.48 3.14
N SER A 135 -4.81 -19.31 2.64
CA SER A 135 -5.77 -18.24 2.33
C SER A 135 -6.73 -18.71 1.23
N PRO A 136 -7.87 -18.03 1.04
CA PRO A 136 -8.67 -18.22 -0.17
C PRO A 136 -7.80 -18.13 -1.43
N PRO A 137 -8.14 -18.87 -2.50
CA PRO A 137 -7.42 -18.82 -3.76
C PRO A 137 -7.41 -17.41 -4.32
N VAL A 138 -6.24 -16.96 -4.76
CA VAL A 138 -6.06 -15.65 -5.41
C VAL A 138 -5.46 -15.91 -6.77
N TRP A 139 -6.28 -15.84 -7.81
CA TRP A 139 -5.87 -16.12 -9.17
C TRP A 139 -5.29 -14.88 -9.82
N GLU A 140 -4.07 -14.99 -10.34
CA GLU A 140 -3.39 -13.90 -11.05
C GLU A 140 -2.91 -14.32 -12.43
N LEU A 141 -3.07 -13.42 -13.40
CA LEU A 141 -2.48 -13.54 -14.72
C LEU A 141 -0.98 -13.22 -14.64
N VAL A 142 -0.17 -14.16 -15.08
CA VAL A 142 1.27 -14.05 -15.19
C VAL A 142 1.66 -14.14 -16.65
N ILE A 143 2.52 -13.22 -17.10
CA ILE A 143 3.14 -13.28 -18.41
C ILE A 143 4.47 -14.00 -18.25
N ARG A 144 4.56 -15.22 -18.75
CA ARG A 144 5.81 -15.98 -18.72
C ARG A 144 6.78 -15.38 -19.73
N LYS A 145 8.00 -15.10 -19.27
CA LYS A 145 9.12 -14.81 -20.16
C LYS A 145 9.57 -16.16 -20.74
N GLY A 146 9.19 -16.43 -21.98
CA GLY A 146 9.63 -17.59 -22.76
C GLY A 146 10.14 -17.12 -24.12
N SER A 147 11.38 -17.49 -24.43
CA SER A 147 12.11 -17.22 -25.67
C SER A 147 11.29 -17.58 -26.90
N VAL A 148 11.41 -16.74 -27.93
CA VAL A 148 11.06 -17.06 -29.32
C VAL A 148 11.69 -18.39 -29.72
#